data_AF-A0A9E4L492-F1
#
_entry.id   AF-A0A9E4L492-F1
#
_cell.length_a   1.000
_cell.length_b   1.000
_cell.length_c   1.000
_cell.angle_alpha   90.00
_cell.angle_beta   90.00
_cell.angle_gamma   90.00
#
_symmetry.space_group_name_H-M   'P 1'
#
loop_
_entity.id
_entity.type
_entity.pdbx_description
1 polymer ?
#
loop_
_entity_poly.entity_id
_entity_poly.type
_entity_poly.pdbx_seq_one_letter_code
_entity_poly.pdbx_strand_id
1 'polypeptide(L)'
;MSGNTRLVFVPASDPGHAARNLQVFTDFLDVVDDGATLVLNKVQGVGHGGGVQTAAGTTEFSNIERFLGLLGEAEVAPVALTPQTLFDTVRMAPTRKTLRRAALIFAGRIPTDEEYAAIRGGPAALRATIRGLMTGRQFHEFLTRAANDRLLTDRNIGQIINHNVGRFFVDFVNETYRRREATHRSGKQGRYYDWNDRSQHGFRRAPVELIAHVAMNDLPYTEILTADYIMANPWAARGYGAKTQFKDSEDVHEFKPSRIVSYYRQGEGFESEYDPVIGSTRIVDRGPLRTDYPHAGILNTTSFLLRYPTTATNRNRARSRWTYYHFLGLDIEKSASRTTDPVALADTNNPTMLNPACTVCHRVMDPVAGAFQNYGDEGFYKDKWGGHDS
;
A
#
# COMPACT_ATOMS: atom_id res chain seq x y z
N MET A 1 5.01 45.93 -5.54
CA MET A 1 6.47 46.04 -5.74
C MET A 1 7.07 44.65 -5.54
N SER A 2 7.68 44.09 -6.58
CA SER A 2 8.32 42.77 -6.59
C SER A 2 9.74 42.84 -6.01
N GLY A 3 9.87 43.22 -4.74
CA GLY A 3 11.16 43.56 -4.11
C GLY A 3 12.26 42.47 -4.11
N ASN A 4 11.98 41.28 -4.64
CA ASN A 4 12.92 40.16 -4.76
C ASN A 4 13.13 39.66 -6.21
N THR A 5 12.59 40.33 -7.24
CA THR A 5 12.86 39.91 -8.63
C THR A 5 14.16 40.51 -9.14
N ARG A 6 14.98 39.70 -9.81
CA ARG A 6 16.24 40.11 -10.45
C ARG A 6 16.04 40.69 -11.87
N LEU A 7 14.81 40.64 -12.39
CA LEU A 7 14.41 41.23 -13.67
C LEU A 7 13.40 42.35 -13.41
N VAL A 8 13.90 43.59 -13.31
CA VAL A 8 13.08 44.80 -13.12
C VAL A 8 13.25 45.69 -14.33
N PHE A 9 12.18 45.87 -15.10
CA PHE A 9 12.18 46.68 -16.32
C PHE A 9 11.61 48.07 -16.07
N VAL A 10 12.14 49.06 -16.78
CA VAL A 10 11.58 50.40 -16.85
C VAL A 10 10.57 50.52 -18.01
N PRO A 11 9.51 51.33 -17.85
CA PRO A 11 8.48 51.49 -18.88
C PRO A 11 9.01 52.23 -20.11
N ALA A 12 8.33 52.08 -21.25
CA ALA A 12 8.69 52.75 -22.51
C ALA A 12 8.67 54.29 -22.45
N SER A 13 8.03 54.87 -21.44
CA SER A 13 8.06 56.31 -21.17
C SER A 13 9.42 56.83 -20.71
N ASP A 14 10.32 55.94 -20.29
CA ASP A 14 11.71 56.28 -19.99
C ASP A 14 12.53 56.39 -21.30
N PRO A 15 13.17 57.53 -21.60
CA PRO A 15 13.94 57.72 -22.83
C PRO A 15 15.09 56.70 -23.03
N GLY A 16 15.60 56.13 -21.94
CA GLY A 16 16.66 55.12 -21.97
C GLY A 16 16.17 53.68 -21.81
N HIS A 17 14.85 53.42 -21.86
CA HIS A 17 14.29 52.12 -21.50
C HIS A 17 14.90 50.95 -22.28
N ALA A 18 15.15 51.12 -23.58
CA ALA A 18 15.70 50.05 -24.41
C ALA A 18 17.08 49.60 -23.93
N ALA A 19 18.00 50.54 -23.72
CA ALA A 19 19.35 50.25 -23.24
C ALA A 19 19.34 49.71 -21.81
N ARG A 20 18.50 50.26 -20.91
CA ARG A 20 18.41 49.81 -19.52
C ARG A 20 17.80 48.42 -19.41
N ASN A 21 16.72 48.14 -20.12
CA ASN A 21 16.09 46.82 -20.09
C ASN A 21 16.98 45.75 -20.76
N LEU A 22 17.74 46.13 -21.79
CA LEU A 22 18.76 45.26 -22.37
C LEU A 22 19.85 44.91 -21.35
N GLN A 23 20.39 45.92 -20.66
CA GLN A 23 21.41 45.69 -19.62
C GLN A 23 20.88 44.81 -18.48
N VAL A 24 19.62 44.96 -18.09
CA VAL A 24 18.98 44.07 -17.09
C VAL A 24 18.98 42.61 -17.55
N PHE A 25 18.77 42.34 -18.84
CA PHE A 25 18.91 40.98 -19.37
C PHE A 25 20.38 40.52 -19.37
N THR A 26 21.32 41.36 -19.81
CA THR A 26 22.75 41.03 -19.81
C THR A 26 23.24 40.70 -18.38
N ASP A 27 23.01 41.57 -17.42
CA ASP A 27 23.42 41.39 -16.02
C ASP A 27 22.78 40.14 -15.39
N PHE A 28 21.53 39.84 -15.78
CA PHE A 28 20.85 38.65 -15.30
C PHE A 28 21.49 37.37 -15.84
N LEU A 29 21.82 37.35 -17.14
CA LEU A 29 22.45 36.20 -17.80
C LEU A 29 23.88 35.97 -17.31
N ASP A 30 24.61 37.03 -16.97
CA ASP A 30 25.99 36.93 -16.45
C ASP A 30 26.06 36.30 -15.04
N VAL A 31 24.99 36.42 -14.25
CA VAL A 31 24.98 36.05 -12.82
C VAL A 31 23.97 34.92 -12.51
N VAL A 32 23.31 34.37 -13.52
CA VAL A 32 22.37 33.24 -13.35
C VAL A 32 22.77 32.13 -14.31
N ASP A 33 23.30 31.05 -13.75
CA ASP A 33 23.50 29.80 -14.48
C ASP A 33 22.19 29.38 -15.14
N ASP A 34 22.25 29.06 -16.45
CA ASP A 34 21.09 28.75 -17.29
C ASP A 34 20.00 29.86 -17.32
N GLY A 35 20.39 31.13 -17.13
CA GLY A 35 19.47 32.26 -17.06
C GLY A 35 18.55 32.40 -18.29
N ALA A 36 19.07 32.11 -19.49
CA ALA A 36 18.27 32.13 -20.72
C ALA A 36 17.17 31.06 -20.70
N THR A 37 17.52 29.84 -20.28
CA THR A 37 16.58 28.73 -20.09
C THR A 37 15.53 29.06 -19.03
N LEU A 38 15.93 29.70 -17.94
CA LEU A 38 15.01 30.14 -16.90
C LEU A 38 14.00 31.16 -17.44
N VAL A 39 14.44 32.16 -18.20
CA VAL A 39 13.55 33.15 -18.82
C VAL A 39 12.58 32.47 -19.78
N LEU A 40 13.06 31.59 -20.66
CA LEU A 40 12.23 30.84 -21.61
C LEU A 40 11.17 29.98 -20.91
N ASN A 41 11.53 29.30 -19.82
CA ASN A 41 10.57 28.56 -18.99
C ASN A 41 9.52 29.46 -18.35
N LYS A 42 9.90 30.64 -17.86
CA LYS A 42 8.93 31.58 -17.27
C LYS A 42 7.98 32.13 -18.32
N VAL A 43 8.45 32.57 -19.48
CA VAL A 43 7.55 33.18 -20.49
C VAL A 43 6.53 32.19 -21.05
N GLN A 44 6.85 30.89 -21.08
CA GLN A 44 5.92 29.82 -21.46
C GLN A 44 5.06 29.27 -20.31
N GLY A 45 5.10 29.91 -19.13
CA GLY A 45 4.25 29.56 -17.98
C GLY A 45 4.71 28.35 -17.16
N VAL A 46 5.95 27.89 -17.34
CA VAL A 46 6.51 26.75 -16.59
C VAL A 46 7.06 27.24 -15.25
N GLY A 47 6.56 26.66 -14.15
CA GLY A 47 7.13 26.83 -12.82
C GLY A 47 6.92 28.21 -12.19
N HIS A 48 5.85 28.93 -12.52
CA HIS A 48 5.38 30.12 -11.77
C HIS A 48 3.89 30.40 -11.99
N GLY A 49 3.29 31.23 -11.12
CA GLY A 49 1.86 31.53 -11.13
C GLY A 49 1.41 32.66 -12.08
N GLY A 50 2.32 33.23 -12.88
CA GLY A 50 2.04 34.37 -13.76
C GLY A 50 1.44 34.02 -15.13
N GLY A 51 1.10 32.75 -15.37
CA GLY A 51 0.51 32.29 -16.64
C GLY A 51 1.48 32.31 -17.83
N VAL A 52 0.95 32.00 -19.02
CA VAL A 52 1.68 31.97 -20.29
C VAL A 52 1.71 33.37 -20.89
N GLN A 53 2.90 33.89 -21.19
CA GLN A 53 3.09 35.15 -21.90
C GLN A 53 3.38 34.92 -23.39
N THR A 54 4.18 33.89 -23.69
CA THR A 54 4.35 33.37 -25.04
C THR A 54 4.48 31.85 -24.99
N ALA A 55 3.64 31.15 -25.73
CA ALA A 55 3.65 29.68 -25.77
C ALA A 55 4.84 29.17 -26.60
N ALA A 56 5.42 28.03 -26.22
CA ALA A 56 6.44 27.40 -27.04
C ALA A 56 5.91 27.11 -28.46
N GLY A 57 6.75 27.33 -29.47
CA GLY A 57 6.41 27.13 -30.89
C GLY A 57 5.74 28.34 -31.58
N THR A 58 5.54 29.46 -30.87
CA THR A 58 5.12 30.72 -31.50
C THR A 58 6.30 31.51 -32.03
N THR A 59 6.05 32.41 -32.98
CA THR A 59 7.05 33.35 -33.49
C THR A 59 7.61 34.24 -32.37
N GLU A 60 6.76 34.67 -31.44
CA GLU A 60 7.14 35.49 -30.29
C GLU A 60 8.08 34.76 -29.35
N PHE A 61 7.87 33.46 -29.12
CA PHE A 61 8.78 32.63 -28.34
C PHE A 61 10.15 32.51 -29.01
N SER A 62 10.17 32.21 -30.31
CA SER A 62 11.42 32.12 -31.09
C SER A 62 12.18 33.45 -31.16
N ASN A 63 11.47 34.59 -31.12
CA ASN A 63 12.12 35.91 -31.05
C ASN A 63 12.81 36.13 -29.70
N ILE A 64 12.20 35.72 -28.58
CA ILE A 64 12.82 35.82 -27.25
C ILE A 64 14.00 34.86 -27.13
N GLU A 65 13.86 33.63 -27.62
CA GLU A 65 14.93 32.64 -27.69
C GLU A 65 16.13 33.17 -28.45
N ARG A 66 15.92 33.70 -29.67
CA ARG A 66 16.96 34.33 -30.47
C ARG A 66 17.58 35.53 -29.76
N PHE A 67 16.77 36.38 -29.14
CA PHE A 67 17.24 37.55 -28.40
C PHE A 67 18.16 37.15 -27.24
N LEU A 68 17.78 36.16 -26.43
CA LEU A 68 18.59 35.67 -25.32
C LEU A 68 19.85 34.97 -25.81
N GLY A 69 19.77 34.20 -26.90
CA GLY A 69 20.94 33.57 -27.52
C GLY A 69 21.96 34.59 -28.05
N LEU A 70 21.50 35.72 -28.58
CA LEU A 70 22.38 36.83 -29.01
C LEU A 70 23.08 37.54 -27.84
N LEU A 71 22.58 37.41 -26.61
CA LEU A 71 23.16 38.06 -25.42
C LEU A 71 24.15 37.19 -24.64
N GLY A 72 24.28 35.89 -24.94
CA GLY A 72 25.00 34.93 -24.09
C GLY A 72 25.99 33.99 -24.77
N GLU A 73 26.47 34.30 -26.00
CA GLU A 73 27.52 33.61 -26.78
C GLU A 73 27.51 32.06 -26.90
N ALA A 74 26.46 31.36 -26.47
CA ALA A 74 26.26 29.93 -26.75
C ALA A 74 24.87 29.69 -27.32
N GLU A 75 24.78 28.84 -28.36
CA GLU A 75 23.53 28.35 -28.92
C GLU A 75 22.62 27.78 -27.83
N VAL A 76 21.65 28.58 -27.38
CA VAL A 76 20.56 28.12 -26.53
C VAL A 76 19.59 27.40 -27.46
N ALA A 77 19.83 26.13 -27.72
CA ALA A 77 18.81 25.26 -28.28
C ALA A 77 17.87 24.85 -27.13
N PRO A 78 16.61 25.32 -27.08
CA PRO A 78 15.64 24.79 -26.15
C PRO A 78 15.45 23.32 -26.50
N VAL A 79 15.93 22.43 -25.64
CA VAL A 79 15.50 21.04 -25.70
C VAL A 79 14.03 21.06 -25.30
N ALA A 80 13.14 21.04 -26.29
CA ALA A 80 11.74 20.75 -26.05
C ALA A 80 11.71 19.44 -25.25
N LEU A 81 11.20 19.47 -24.01
CA LEU A 81 10.92 18.27 -23.21
C LEU A 81 9.76 17.53 -23.88
N THR A 82 10.08 16.74 -24.88
CA THR A 82 9.17 15.80 -25.54
C THR A 82 9.31 14.45 -24.83
N PRO A 83 8.31 13.56 -24.88
CA PRO A 83 8.47 12.19 -24.38
C PRO A 83 9.70 11.46 -24.95
N GLN A 84 10.12 11.83 -26.17
CA GLN A 84 11.30 11.32 -26.86
C GLN A 84 12.59 11.83 -26.20
N THR A 85 12.70 13.14 -25.96
CA THR A 85 13.90 13.78 -25.40
C THR A 85 14.00 13.70 -23.88
N LEU A 86 12.89 13.43 -23.19
CA LEU A 86 12.81 13.32 -21.72
C LEU A 86 13.79 12.26 -21.16
N PHE A 87 14.05 11.20 -21.92
CA PHE A 87 14.94 10.11 -21.52
C PHE A 87 16.25 10.08 -22.29
N ASP A 88 16.55 11.09 -23.13
CA ASP A 88 17.77 11.12 -23.95
C ASP A 88 19.06 11.19 -23.14
N THR A 89 18.97 11.63 -21.88
CA THR A 89 20.09 11.60 -20.91
C THR A 89 20.06 10.36 -20.02
N VAL A 90 18.97 9.60 -20.03
CA VAL A 90 18.83 8.37 -19.25
C VAL A 90 19.55 7.24 -19.98
N ARG A 91 20.46 6.58 -19.27
CA ARG A 91 21.16 5.39 -19.77
C ARG A 91 20.78 4.20 -18.90
N MET A 92 20.38 3.10 -19.52
CA MET A 92 20.12 1.85 -18.83
C MET A 92 21.39 1.38 -18.10
N ALA A 93 21.22 0.86 -16.88
CA ALA A 93 22.34 0.35 -16.12
C ALA A 93 22.98 -0.85 -16.84
N PRO A 94 24.33 -0.97 -16.85
CA PRO A 94 25.01 -2.14 -17.40
C PRO A 94 24.55 -3.43 -16.73
N THR A 95 24.56 -4.55 -17.46
CA THR A 95 24.09 -5.86 -16.99
C THR A 95 24.71 -6.29 -15.66
N ARG A 96 26.02 -6.07 -15.48
CA ARG A 96 26.74 -6.33 -14.21
C ARG A 96 26.17 -5.52 -13.05
N LYS A 97 25.87 -4.22 -13.26
CA LYS A 97 25.31 -3.33 -12.23
C LYS A 97 23.87 -3.74 -11.89
N THR A 98 23.08 -4.10 -12.90
CA THR A 98 21.72 -4.61 -12.73
C THR A 98 21.70 -5.92 -11.94
N LEU A 99 22.54 -6.89 -12.29
CA LEU A 99 22.67 -8.15 -11.54
C LEU A 99 23.10 -7.90 -10.09
N ARG A 100 24.10 -7.04 -9.87
CA ARG A 100 24.53 -6.71 -8.50
C ARG A 100 23.40 -6.16 -7.65
N ARG A 101 22.58 -5.27 -8.18
CA ARG A 101 21.39 -4.74 -7.47
C ARG A 101 20.36 -5.83 -7.20
N ALA A 102 20.07 -6.67 -8.19
CA ALA A 102 19.12 -7.78 -8.03
C ALA A 102 19.59 -8.78 -6.96
N ALA A 103 20.87 -9.16 -6.94
CA ALA A 103 21.42 -10.06 -5.93
C ALA A 103 21.37 -9.49 -4.52
N LEU A 104 21.64 -8.18 -4.35
CA LEU A 104 21.50 -7.53 -3.06
C LEU A 104 20.05 -7.52 -2.56
N ILE A 105 19.09 -7.32 -3.46
CA ILE A 105 17.66 -7.22 -3.11
C ILE A 105 17.03 -8.60 -2.88
N PHE A 106 17.25 -9.55 -3.77
CA PHE A 106 16.57 -10.86 -3.76
C PHE A 106 17.34 -11.93 -2.99
N ALA A 107 18.67 -11.87 -2.98
CA ALA A 107 19.52 -12.89 -2.35
C ALA A 107 20.31 -12.36 -1.13
N GLY A 108 20.27 -11.06 -0.83
CA GLY A 108 20.99 -10.46 0.30
C GLY A 108 22.51 -10.58 0.22
N ARG A 109 23.08 -10.78 -0.97
CA ARG A 109 24.52 -10.96 -1.20
C ARG A 109 24.98 -10.34 -2.52
N ILE A 110 26.29 -10.25 -2.70
CA ILE A 110 26.86 -9.91 -4.02
C ILE A 110 26.76 -11.12 -4.97
N PRO A 111 26.72 -10.91 -6.30
CA PRO A 111 26.73 -12.01 -7.27
C PRO A 111 28.05 -12.80 -7.21
N THR A 112 27.98 -14.11 -7.45
CA THR A 112 29.16 -14.96 -7.61
C THR A 112 29.84 -14.74 -8.96
N ASP A 113 31.06 -15.26 -9.12
CA ASP A 113 31.77 -15.17 -10.40
C ASP A 113 31.07 -15.94 -11.50
N GLU A 114 30.44 -17.08 -11.17
CA GLU A 114 29.61 -17.86 -12.10
C GLU A 114 28.38 -17.07 -12.55
N GLU A 115 27.69 -16.38 -11.63
CA GLU A 115 26.54 -15.54 -11.96
C GLU A 115 26.95 -14.36 -12.87
N TYR A 116 28.12 -13.77 -12.65
CA TYR A 116 28.66 -12.75 -13.55
C TYR A 116 29.10 -13.30 -14.91
N ALA A 117 29.61 -14.53 -14.95
CA ALA A 117 29.95 -15.19 -16.20
C ALA A 117 28.69 -15.50 -17.01
N ALA A 118 27.63 -15.98 -16.37
CA ALA A 118 26.37 -16.34 -16.99
C ALA A 118 25.72 -15.17 -17.76
N ILE A 119 25.76 -13.95 -17.22
CA ILE A 119 25.12 -12.79 -17.86
C ILE A 119 25.84 -12.26 -19.10
N ARG A 120 27.02 -12.81 -19.46
CA ARG A 120 27.70 -12.48 -20.74
C ARG A 120 26.88 -12.91 -21.96
N GLY A 121 25.91 -13.82 -21.78
CA GLY A 121 24.94 -14.22 -22.81
C GLY A 121 23.86 -13.17 -23.13
N GLY A 122 23.96 -11.95 -22.61
CA GLY A 122 23.05 -10.85 -22.93
C GLY A 122 21.78 -10.80 -22.08
N PRO A 123 20.75 -10.03 -22.50
CA PRO A 123 19.57 -9.73 -21.68
C PRO A 123 18.74 -10.95 -21.25
N ALA A 124 18.68 -12.00 -22.09
CA ALA A 124 17.96 -13.23 -21.74
C ALA A 124 18.67 -13.99 -20.61
N ALA A 125 20.00 -14.10 -20.68
CA ALA A 125 20.80 -14.70 -19.62
C ALA A 125 20.70 -13.90 -18.32
N LEU A 126 20.72 -12.55 -18.39
CA LEU A 126 20.48 -11.69 -17.22
C LEU A 126 19.13 -11.99 -16.55
N ARG A 127 18.05 -12.12 -17.32
CA ARG A 127 16.72 -12.46 -16.76
C ARG A 127 16.73 -13.83 -16.09
N ALA A 128 17.35 -14.84 -16.71
CA ALA A 128 17.45 -16.18 -16.14
C ALA A 128 18.27 -16.18 -14.84
N THR A 129 19.43 -15.50 -14.80
CA THR A 129 20.24 -15.36 -13.58
C THR A 129 19.47 -14.64 -12.48
N ILE A 130 18.76 -13.55 -12.80
CA ILE A 130 17.91 -12.85 -11.80
C ILE A 130 16.81 -13.75 -11.26
N ARG A 131 16.15 -14.54 -12.12
CA ARG A 131 15.12 -15.49 -11.68
C ARG A 131 15.70 -16.55 -10.76
N GLY A 132 16.94 -16.99 -10.99
CA GLY A 132 17.65 -17.91 -10.09
C GLY A 132 17.90 -17.35 -8.68
N LEU A 133 17.92 -16.01 -8.52
CA LEU A 133 18.06 -15.35 -7.21
C LEU A 133 16.73 -15.29 -6.42
N MET A 134 15.59 -15.54 -7.08
CA MET A 134 14.25 -15.41 -6.50
C MET A 134 13.84 -16.68 -5.74
N THR A 135 14.68 -17.12 -4.80
CA THR A 135 14.45 -18.33 -4.01
C THR A 135 15.05 -18.21 -2.61
N GLY A 136 14.65 -19.12 -1.71
CA GLY A 136 15.18 -19.19 -0.34
C GLY A 136 14.73 -18.06 0.58
N ARG A 137 15.33 -18.04 1.78
CA ARG A 137 14.95 -17.15 2.89
C ARG A 137 15.02 -15.66 2.53
N GLN A 138 16.06 -15.24 1.83
CA GLN A 138 16.25 -13.81 1.52
C GLN A 138 15.20 -13.27 0.55
N PHE A 139 14.79 -14.09 -0.42
CA PHE A 139 13.73 -13.70 -1.34
C PHE A 139 12.36 -13.67 -0.64
N HIS A 140 12.09 -14.65 0.25
CA HIS A 140 10.92 -14.64 1.12
C HIS A 140 10.85 -13.36 1.98
N GLU A 141 11.96 -12.99 2.63
CA GLU A 141 12.05 -11.75 3.41
C GLU A 141 11.83 -10.50 2.56
N PHE A 142 12.36 -10.46 1.34
CA PHE A 142 12.09 -9.39 0.39
C PHE A 142 10.59 -9.26 0.09
N LEU A 143 9.94 -10.36 -0.26
CA LEU A 143 8.52 -10.37 -0.61
C LEU A 143 7.65 -9.92 0.56
N THR A 144 7.86 -10.51 1.73
CA THR A 144 6.98 -10.23 2.87
C THR A 144 7.20 -8.83 3.45
N ARG A 145 8.43 -8.31 3.46
CA ARG A 145 8.72 -6.93 3.85
C ARG A 145 8.14 -5.94 2.86
N ALA A 146 8.38 -6.13 1.56
CA ALA A 146 7.84 -5.24 0.53
C ALA A 146 6.30 -5.23 0.52
N ALA A 147 5.68 -6.39 0.74
CA ALA A 147 4.23 -6.50 0.91
C ALA A 147 3.76 -5.75 2.16
N ASN A 148 4.45 -5.89 3.29
CA ASN A 148 4.09 -5.18 4.52
C ASN A 148 4.32 -3.67 4.43
N ASP A 149 5.31 -3.18 3.68
CA ASP A 149 5.50 -1.75 3.42
C ASP A 149 4.30 -1.12 2.68
N ARG A 150 3.46 -1.96 2.04
CA ARG A 150 2.21 -1.55 1.39
C ARG A 150 0.99 -1.83 2.24
N LEU A 151 0.83 -3.05 2.75
CA LEU A 151 -0.35 -3.49 3.50
C LEU A 151 -0.34 -3.03 4.95
N LEU A 152 0.84 -2.76 5.52
CA LEU A 152 1.04 -2.27 6.90
C LEU A 152 0.35 -3.16 7.95
N THR A 153 0.26 -4.46 7.70
CA THR A 153 -0.39 -5.45 8.57
C THR A 153 0.38 -5.66 9.87
N ASP A 154 1.68 -5.35 9.88
CA ASP A 154 2.51 -5.43 11.08
C ASP A 154 2.24 -4.32 12.12
N ARG A 155 1.36 -3.35 11.83
CA ARG A 155 0.97 -2.29 12.78
C ARG A 155 0.47 -2.86 14.12
N ASN A 156 -0.33 -3.92 14.09
CA ASN A 156 -0.96 -4.50 15.28
C ASN A 156 -0.25 -5.80 15.68
N ILE A 157 0.85 -5.67 16.44
CA ILE A 157 1.74 -6.81 16.74
C ILE A 157 1.15 -7.79 17.76
N GLY A 158 0.38 -7.30 18.74
CA GLY A 158 -0.01 -8.10 19.92
C GLY A 158 -1.46 -8.59 19.99
N GLN A 159 -2.38 -8.05 19.17
CA GLN A 159 -3.81 -8.35 19.27
C GLN A 159 -4.51 -8.27 17.91
N ILE A 160 -4.24 -9.24 17.03
CA ILE A 160 -5.03 -9.42 15.80
C ILE A 160 -6.36 -10.11 16.13
N ILE A 161 -6.35 -11.17 16.95
CA ILE A 161 -7.59 -11.75 17.48
C ILE A 161 -7.58 -11.54 18.98
N ASN A 162 -8.47 -10.67 19.48
CA ASN A 162 -8.69 -10.53 20.91
C ASN A 162 -9.56 -11.70 21.39
N HIS A 163 -9.06 -12.54 22.29
CA HIS A 163 -9.78 -13.74 22.74
C HIS A 163 -11.07 -13.47 23.54
N ASN A 164 -11.26 -12.26 24.08
CA ASN A 164 -12.50 -11.90 24.78
C ASN A 164 -13.58 -11.39 23.82
N VAL A 165 -13.20 -10.83 22.67
CA VAL A 165 -14.12 -10.28 21.66
C VAL A 165 -14.33 -11.27 20.52
N GLY A 166 -13.24 -11.86 20.02
CA GLY A 166 -13.16 -12.86 18.96
C GLY A 166 -13.60 -14.25 19.39
N ARG A 167 -14.68 -14.35 20.18
CA ARG A 167 -15.30 -15.59 20.69
C ARG A 167 -15.75 -16.56 19.58
N PHE A 168 -15.76 -16.08 18.33
CA PHE A 168 -16.03 -16.85 17.13
C PHE A 168 -14.95 -17.89 16.82
N PHE A 169 -13.69 -17.62 17.17
CA PHE A 169 -12.55 -18.54 16.99
C PHE A 169 -12.43 -19.45 18.22
N VAL A 170 -13.33 -20.41 18.33
CA VAL A 170 -13.57 -21.21 19.55
C VAL A 170 -12.30 -21.91 20.04
N ASP A 171 -11.53 -22.52 19.14
CA ASP A 171 -10.31 -23.24 19.52
C ASP A 171 -9.23 -22.29 20.05
N PHE A 172 -9.05 -21.13 19.42
CA PHE A 172 -8.13 -20.10 19.90
C PHE A 172 -8.52 -19.58 21.29
N VAL A 173 -9.81 -19.30 21.50
CA VAL A 173 -10.35 -18.77 22.76
C VAL A 173 -10.18 -19.78 23.89
N ASN A 174 -10.59 -21.03 23.68
CA ASN A 174 -10.51 -22.08 24.70
C ASN A 174 -9.08 -22.54 24.99
N GLU A 175 -8.19 -22.57 23.99
CA GLU A 175 -6.76 -22.81 24.23
C GLU A 175 -6.13 -21.66 25.03
N THR A 176 -6.52 -20.41 24.73
CA THR A 176 -6.06 -19.23 25.47
C THR A 176 -6.51 -19.28 26.94
N TYR A 177 -7.78 -19.62 27.19
CA TYR A 177 -8.31 -19.83 28.53
C TYR A 177 -7.52 -20.90 29.29
N ARG A 178 -7.35 -22.10 28.71
CA ARG A 178 -6.62 -23.21 29.34
C ARG A 178 -5.19 -22.82 29.72
N ARG A 179 -4.51 -22.04 28.88
CA ARG A 179 -3.15 -21.56 29.14
C ARG A 179 -3.10 -20.49 30.21
N ARG A 180 -4.08 -19.58 30.25
CA ARG A 180 -4.20 -18.58 31.32
C ARG A 180 -4.53 -19.23 32.66
N GLU A 181 -5.42 -20.20 32.69
CA GLU A 181 -5.73 -20.98 33.89
C GLU A 181 -4.48 -21.71 34.42
N ALA A 182 -3.77 -22.42 33.55
CA ALA A 182 -2.51 -23.08 33.92
C ALA A 182 -1.44 -22.10 34.40
N THR A 183 -1.38 -20.91 33.79
CA THR A 183 -0.49 -19.81 34.20
C THR A 183 -0.85 -19.31 35.59
N HIS A 184 -2.13 -19.07 35.85
CA HIS A 184 -2.62 -18.61 37.15
C HIS A 184 -2.32 -19.62 38.26
N ARG A 185 -2.60 -20.91 38.02
CA ARG A 185 -2.33 -21.99 38.99
C ARG A 185 -0.84 -22.19 39.29
N SER A 186 0.04 -21.97 38.31
CA SER A 186 1.48 -22.26 38.44
C SER A 186 2.36 -21.03 38.71
N GLY A 187 1.83 -19.82 38.54
CA GLY A 187 2.59 -18.56 38.52
C GLY A 187 3.51 -18.39 37.29
N LYS A 188 3.57 -19.36 36.37
CA LYS A 188 4.51 -19.37 35.24
C LYS A 188 3.90 -18.74 33.98
N GLN A 189 4.02 -17.41 33.88
CA GLN A 189 3.43 -16.63 32.79
C GLN A 189 3.93 -16.97 31.38
N GLY A 190 5.16 -17.47 31.23
CA GLY A 190 5.80 -17.64 29.91
C GLY A 190 5.02 -18.49 28.91
N ARG A 191 4.27 -19.51 29.34
CA ARG A 191 3.54 -20.42 28.41
C ARG A 191 2.33 -19.77 27.73
N TYR A 192 1.65 -18.85 28.43
CA TYR A 192 0.53 -18.12 27.86
C TYR A 192 1.04 -17.08 26.85
N TYR A 193 2.04 -16.28 27.23
CA TYR A 193 2.59 -15.25 26.36
C TYR A 193 3.22 -15.85 25.11
N ASP A 194 3.98 -16.95 25.23
CA ASP A 194 4.53 -17.66 24.06
C ASP A 194 3.44 -18.15 23.10
N TRP A 195 2.35 -18.74 23.62
CA TRP A 195 1.20 -19.14 22.80
C TRP A 195 0.55 -17.95 22.09
N ASN A 196 0.24 -16.89 22.86
CA ASN A 196 -0.43 -15.72 22.33
C ASN A 196 0.44 -15.08 21.25
N ASP A 197 1.69 -14.77 21.54
CA ASP A 197 2.56 -14.02 20.63
C ASP A 197 2.82 -14.78 19.33
N ARG A 198 3.01 -16.11 19.39
CA ARG A 198 3.18 -16.94 18.18
C ARG A 198 1.89 -17.09 17.38
N SER A 199 0.73 -17.16 18.04
CA SER A 199 -0.58 -17.18 17.37
C SER A 199 -0.86 -15.86 16.67
N GLN A 200 -0.67 -14.73 17.38
CA GLN A 200 -0.86 -13.39 16.85
C GLN A 200 0.11 -13.10 15.71
N HIS A 201 1.37 -13.57 15.81
CA HIS A 201 2.31 -13.53 14.70
C HIS A 201 1.75 -14.23 13.45
N GLY A 202 1.20 -15.44 13.61
CA GLY A 202 0.57 -16.17 12.51
C GLY A 202 -0.61 -15.42 11.90
N PHE A 203 -1.55 -14.93 12.72
CA PHE A 203 -2.71 -14.17 12.25
C PHE A 203 -2.33 -12.88 11.53
N ARG A 204 -1.32 -12.16 12.06
CA ARG A 204 -0.81 -10.89 11.53
C ARG A 204 -0.16 -11.05 10.17
N ARG A 205 0.60 -12.13 10.01
CA ARG A 205 1.47 -12.37 8.85
C ARG A 205 0.76 -13.08 7.70
N ALA A 206 -0.40 -13.69 7.96
CA ALA A 206 -1.19 -14.39 6.94
C ALA A 206 -1.28 -13.68 5.57
N PRO A 207 -1.52 -12.36 5.46
CA PRO A 207 -1.62 -11.68 4.16
C PRO A 207 -0.30 -11.66 3.37
N VAL A 208 0.80 -11.32 4.05
CA VAL A 208 2.11 -11.16 3.39
C VAL A 208 2.73 -12.51 3.10
N GLU A 209 2.44 -13.52 3.92
CA GLU A 209 2.82 -14.90 3.68
C GLU A 209 2.04 -15.51 2.51
N LEU A 210 0.80 -15.08 2.25
CA LEU A 210 0.06 -15.47 1.04
C LEU A 210 0.72 -14.91 -0.22
N ILE A 211 1.13 -13.64 -0.21
CA ILE A 211 1.88 -13.04 -1.33
C ILE A 211 3.19 -13.79 -1.56
N ALA A 212 3.93 -14.09 -0.48
CA ALA A 212 5.17 -14.84 -0.58
C ALA A 212 4.93 -16.25 -1.14
N HIS A 213 3.91 -16.95 -0.65
CA HIS A 213 3.52 -18.27 -1.14
C HIS A 213 3.20 -18.25 -2.65
N VAL A 214 2.36 -17.33 -3.10
CA VAL A 214 1.99 -17.20 -4.51
C VAL A 214 3.21 -16.94 -5.39
N ALA A 215 4.05 -15.96 -5.02
CA ALA A 215 5.21 -15.59 -5.82
C ALA A 215 6.31 -16.66 -5.82
N MET A 216 6.58 -17.32 -4.70
CA MET A 216 7.62 -18.35 -4.60
C MET A 216 7.24 -19.67 -5.27
N ASN A 217 5.96 -19.93 -5.47
CA ASN A 217 5.45 -21.13 -6.13
C ASN A 217 5.00 -20.88 -7.58
N ASP A 218 5.24 -19.69 -8.13
CA ASP A 218 4.83 -19.28 -9.49
C ASP A 218 3.32 -19.48 -9.75
N LEU A 219 2.50 -19.23 -8.72
CA LEU A 219 1.05 -19.35 -8.80
C LEU A 219 0.42 -18.11 -9.46
N PRO A 220 -0.81 -18.21 -10.00
CA PRO A 220 -1.53 -17.06 -10.55
C PRO A 220 -1.65 -15.94 -9.51
N TYR A 221 -1.21 -14.72 -9.85
CA TYR A 221 -1.18 -13.63 -8.87
C TYR A 221 -2.58 -13.22 -8.37
N THR A 222 -3.64 -13.56 -9.10
CA THR A 222 -5.04 -13.40 -8.64
C THR A 222 -5.33 -14.17 -7.36
N GLU A 223 -4.58 -15.23 -7.07
CA GLU A 223 -4.74 -16.08 -5.88
C GLU A 223 -4.59 -15.32 -4.57
N ILE A 224 -3.86 -14.19 -4.55
CA ILE A 224 -3.79 -13.34 -3.35
C ILE A 224 -5.16 -12.79 -2.92
N LEU A 225 -6.14 -12.75 -3.83
CA LEU A 225 -7.51 -12.31 -3.57
C LEU A 225 -8.55 -13.44 -3.68
N THR A 226 -8.21 -14.54 -4.33
CA THR A 226 -9.15 -15.65 -4.59
C THR A 226 -8.84 -16.91 -3.81
N ALA A 227 -7.72 -16.96 -3.06
CA ALA A 227 -7.40 -18.10 -2.22
C ALA A 227 -8.54 -18.38 -1.24
N ASP A 228 -8.98 -19.64 -1.22
CA ASP A 228 -9.99 -20.15 -0.29
C ASP A 228 -9.34 -20.70 1.01
N TYR A 229 -8.02 -20.54 1.14
CA TYR A 229 -7.21 -20.94 2.28
C TYR A 229 -6.46 -19.74 2.88
N ILE A 230 -6.16 -19.81 4.18
CA ILE A 230 -5.38 -18.82 4.89
C ILE A 230 -3.97 -19.36 5.15
N MET A 231 -2.94 -18.53 4.99
CA MET A 231 -1.59 -18.90 5.42
C MET A 231 -1.52 -18.84 6.95
N ALA A 232 -1.10 -19.94 7.58
CA ALA A 232 -0.97 -20.02 9.02
C ALA A 232 0.32 -20.74 9.43
N ASN A 233 0.91 -20.29 10.51
CA ASN A 233 1.94 -21.02 11.24
C ASN A 233 1.30 -22.08 12.17
N PRO A 234 2.09 -22.93 12.86
CA PRO A 234 1.53 -23.99 13.70
C PRO A 234 0.54 -23.51 14.78
N TRP A 235 0.76 -22.32 15.34
CA TRP A 235 -0.09 -21.75 16.40
C TRP A 235 -1.40 -21.19 15.86
N ALA A 236 -1.34 -20.36 14.81
CA ALA A 236 -2.52 -19.83 14.16
C ALA A 236 -3.39 -20.95 13.58
N ALA A 237 -2.79 -22.00 13.00
CA ALA A 237 -3.50 -23.17 12.51
C ALA A 237 -4.30 -23.86 13.63
N ARG A 238 -3.69 -24.06 14.82
CA ARG A 238 -4.42 -24.56 16.00
C ARG A 238 -5.54 -23.63 16.44
N GLY A 239 -5.30 -22.31 16.44
CA GLY A 239 -6.32 -21.32 16.76
C GLY A 239 -7.52 -21.32 15.80
N TYR A 240 -7.27 -21.66 14.54
CA TYR A 240 -8.30 -21.85 13.50
C TYR A 240 -8.97 -23.23 13.52
N GLY A 241 -8.53 -24.15 14.39
CA GLY A 241 -8.97 -25.54 14.40
C GLY A 241 -8.54 -26.35 13.17
N ALA A 242 -7.53 -25.87 12.44
CA ALA A 242 -7.01 -26.52 11.26
C ALA A 242 -6.19 -27.77 11.65
N LYS A 243 -6.24 -28.80 10.79
CA LYS A 243 -5.42 -30.02 10.92
C LYS A 243 -4.17 -30.00 10.04
N THR A 244 -3.63 -28.80 9.79
CA THR A 244 -2.46 -28.59 8.92
C THR A 244 -1.23 -29.30 9.50
N GLN A 245 -0.49 -30.01 8.65
CA GLN A 245 0.73 -30.72 9.05
C GLN A 245 1.96 -29.86 8.80
N PHE A 246 2.77 -29.66 9.84
CA PHE A 246 4.02 -28.89 9.82
C PHE A 246 5.21 -29.83 9.92
N LYS A 247 6.34 -29.47 9.30
CA LYS A 247 7.58 -30.22 9.42
C LYS A 247 8.16 -30.03 10.82
N ASP A 248 8.13 -28.79 11.30
CA ASP A 248 8.49 -28.42 12.66
C ASP A 248 7.31 -27.69 13.29
N SER A 249 6.62 -28.36 14.22
CA SER A 249 5.49 -27.75 14.94
C SER A 249 5.90 -26.64 15.89
N GLU A 250 7.21 -26.47 16.13
CA GLU A 250 7.80 -25.44 16.97
C GLU A 250 8.41 -24.25 16.17
N ASP A 251 8.37 -24.29 14.84
CA ASP A 251 8.81 -23.19 13.98
C ASP A 251 7.68 -22.18 13.75
N VAL A 252 7.82 -20.99 14.33
CA VAL A 252 6.84 -19.89 14.18
C VAL A 252 6.82 -19.31 12.75
N HIS A 253 7.87 -19.55 11.97
CA HIS A 253 8.07 -19.06 10.61
C HIS A 253 7.69 -20.10 9.53
N GLU A 254 7.30 -21.33 9.90
CA GLU A 254 6.77 -22.30 8.94
C GLU A 254 5.29 -21.99 8.63
N PHE A 255 5.03 -21.25 7.56
CA PHE A 255 3.67 -20.95 7.10
C PHE A 255 3.19 -21.95 6.05
N LYS A 256 1.94 -22.42 6.19
CA LYS A 256 1.28 -23.30 5.21
C LYS A 256 -0.17 -22.90 4.94
N PRO A 257 -0.66 -23.20 3.72
CA PRO A 257 -2.09 -23.16 3.43
C PRO A 257 -2.90 -23.94 4.48
N SER A 258 -3.87 -23.27 5.10
CA SER A 258 -4.68 -23.78 6.21
C SER A 258 -6.15 -23.36 6.04
N ARG A 259 -7.04 -23.89 6.87
CA ARG A 259 -8.48 -23.60 6.83
C ARG A 259 -8.98 -23.07 8.17
N ILE A 260 -9.94 -22.16 8.14
CA ILE A 260 -10.66 -21.71 9.33
C ILE A 260 -11.83 -22.67 9.57
N VAL A 261 -11.65 -23.61 10.50
CA VAL A 261 -12.59 -24.72 10.73
C VAL A 261 -13.41 -24.51 12.00
N SER A 262 -12.79 -23.91 13.03
CA SER A 262 -13.42 -23.66 14.33
C SER A 262 -13.96 -22.24 14.43
N TYR A 263 -14.77 -21.83 13.44
CA TYR A 263 -15.51 -20.56 13.43
C TYR A 263 -17.00 -20.79 13.68
N TYR A 264 -17.51 -20.23 14.77
CA TYR A 264 -18.91 -20.36 15.19
C TYR A 264 -19.52 -18.97 15.40
N ARG A 265 -20.61 -18.67 14.67
CA ARG A 265 -21.37 -17.44 14.89
C ARG A 265 -22.13 -17.55 16.21
N GLN A 266 -22.36 -16.42 16.87
CA GLN A 266 -23.05 -16.40 18.17
C GLN A 266 -24.56 -16.33 17.97
N GLY A 267 -25.32 -17.10 18.74
CA GLY A 267 -26.77 -17.17 18.65
C GLY A 267 -27.36 -18.11 19.69
N GLU A 268 -28.54 -18.64 19.43
CA GLU A 268 -29.21 -19.58 20.34
C GLU A 268 -28.29 -20.77 20.69
N GLY A 269 -28.20 -21.09 21.99
CA GLY A 269 -27.33 -22.14 22.52
C GLY A 269 -25.84 -21.79 22.63
N PHE A 270 -25.41 -20.59 22.22
CA PHE A 270 -24.05 -20.14 22.51
C PHE A 270 -23.93 -19.69 23.98
N GLU A 271 -22.97 -20.26 24.70
CA GLU A 271 -22.67 -19.94 26.09
C GLU A 271 -21.17 -19.70 26.29
N SER A 272 -20.84 -18.59 26.96
CA SER A 272 -19.47 -18.26 27.33
C SER A 272 -19.41 -17.75 28.76
N GLU A 273 -18.33 -18.10 29.46
CA GLU A 273 -18.08 -17.71 30.85
C GLU A 273 -16.82 -16.86 30.91
N TYR A 274 -16.92 -15.66 31.50
CA TYR A 274 -15.76 -14.82 31.78
C TYR A 274 -15.27 -15.08 33.20
N ASP A 275 -14.00 -15.47 33.31
CA ASP A 275 -13.33 -15.62 34.61
C ASP A 275 -12.57 -14.31 34.92
N PRO A 276 -13.02 -13.52 35.92
CA PRO A 276 -12.38 -12.25 36.27
C PRO A 276 -11.04 -12.42 36.98
N VAL A 277 -10.77 -13.59 37.57
CA VAL A 277 -9.53 -13.88 38.30
C VAL A 277 -8.38 -14.08 37.31
N ILE A 278 -8.62 -14.81 36.22
CA ILE A 278 -7.60 -15.03 35.17
C ILE A 278 -7.71 -14.04 34.00
N GLY A 279 -8.79 -13.26 33.94
CA GLY A 279 -9.07 -12.26 32.91
C GLY A 279 -9.24 -12.88 31.52
N SER A 280 -9.99 -13.98 31.42
CA SER A 280 -10.17 -14.70 30.16
C SER A 280 -11.55 -15.32 30.03
N THR A 281 -12.01 -15.45 28.79
CA THR A 281 -13.29 -16.08 28.44
C THR A 281 -13.09 -17.52 28.04
N ARG A 282 -13.93 -18.42 28.54
CA ARG A 282 -14.11 -19.79 28.03
C ARG A 282 -15.43 -19.90 27.30
N ILE A 283 -15.42 -20.55 26.14
CA ILE A 283 -16.64 -20.98 25.44
C ILE A 283 -17.08 -22.31 26.05
N VAL A 284 -18.24 -22.29 26.72
CA VAL A 284 -18.85 -23.45 27.39
C VAL A 284 -19.65 -24.26 26.37
N ASP A 285 -20.51 -23.57 25.62
CA ASP A 285 -21.20 -24.10 24.45
C ASP A 285 -20.97 -23.16 23.27
N ARG A 286 -20.57 -23.72 22.14
CA ARG A 286 -20.33 -22.97 20.90
C ARG A 286 -21.61 -22.71 20.11
N GLY A 287 -22.72 -23.34 20.50
CA GLY A 287 -23.98 -23.30 19.77
C GLY A 287 -23.92 -24.03 18.41
N PRO A 288 -25.05 -24.06 17.68
CA PRO A 288 -25.16 -24.83 16.45
C PRO A 288 -24.63 -24.09 15.21
N LEU A 289 -24.33 -22.80 15.31
CA LEU A 289 -24.00 -21.93 14.17
C LEU A 289 -22.55 -22.07 13.69
N ARG A 290 -22.10 -23.32 13.49
CA ARG A 290 -20.85 -23.61 12.77
C ARG A 290 -20.89 -22.93 11.41
N THR A 291 -19.82 -22.24 11.04
CA THR A 291 -19.76 -21.48 9.80
C THR A 291 -18.62 -21.99 8.95
N ASP A 292 -18.94 -22.37 7.73
CA ASP A 292 -17.92 -22.54 6.69
C ASP A 292 -17.44 -21.14 6.30
N TYR A 293 -16.24 -20.78 6.75
CA TYR A 293 -15.76 -19.41 6.64
C TYR A 293 -15.46 -19.09 5.16
N PRO A 294 -16.14 -18.11 4.54
CA PRO A 294 -16.00 -17.83 3.11
C PRO A 294 -14.72 -17.04 2.85
N HIS A 295 -13.55 -17.70 2.98
CA HIS A 295 -12.26 -17.05 2.84
C HIS A 295 -12.04 -16.48 1.43
N ALA A 296 -11.44 -15.30 1.34
CA ALA A 296 -11.24 -14.53 0.12
C ALA A 296 -9.85 -13.87 0.12
N GLY A 297 -8.82 -14.73 0.16
CA GLY A 297 -7.41 -14.35 0.23
C GLY A 297 -7.14 -13.28 1.28
N ILE A 298 -6.42 -12.23 0.88
CA ILE A 298 -6.04 -11.13 1.78
C ILE A 298 -7.27 -10.37 2.32
N LEU A 299 -8.32 -10.21 1.52
CA LEU A 299 -9.40 -9.23 1.74
C LEU A 299 -10.15 -9.46 3.05
N ASN A 300 -10.31 -10.71 3.47
CA ASN A 300 -11.01 -11.04 4.72
C ASN A 300 -10.14 -11.74 5.76
N THR A 301 -8.81 -11.57 5.68
CA THR A 301 -7.96 -11.86 6.83
C THR A 301 -8.30 -10.89 7.97
N THR A 302 -8.28 -11.37 9.22
CA THR A 302 -8.53 -10.49 10.39
C THR A 302 -7.52 -9.34 10.45
N SER A 303 -6.27 -9.58 10.04
CA SER A 303 -5.23 -8.55 9.93
C SER A 303 -5.58 -7.44 8.94
N PHE A 304 -6.13 -7.77 7.77
CA PHE A 304 -6.51 -6.76 6.78
C PHE A 304 -7.73 -5.97 7.25
N LEU A 305 -8.75 -6.66 7.75
CA LEU A 305 -10.00 -6.04 8.21
C LEU A 305 -9.83 -5.14 9.45
N LEU A 306 -8.86 -5.45 10.32
CA LEU A 306 -8.46 -4.59 11.43
C LEU A 306 -7.56 -3.44 10.99
N ARG A 307 -6.69 -3.67 10.02
CA ARG A 307 -5.78 -2.63 9.53
C ARG A 307 -6.52 -1.49 8.85
N TYR A 308 -7.59 -1.84 8.14
CA TYR A 308 -8.43 -0.92 7.39
C TYR A 308 -9.83 -0.89 8.02
N PRO A 309 -10.11 0.10 8.88
CA PRO A 309 -11.27 0.08 9.76
C PRO A 309 -12.57 0.34 8.99
N THR A 310 -13.68 0.11 9.67
CA THR A 310 -15.02 0.56 9.28
C THR A 310 -15.63 1.30 10.46
N THR A 311 -16.60 2.18 10.21
CA THR A 311 -17.41 2.84 11.23
C THR A 311 -18.85 2.92 10.76
N ALA A 312 -19.79 3.19 11.66
CA ALA A 312 -21.21 3.34 11.31
C ALA A 312 -21.47 4.38 10.21
N THR A 313 -20.74 5.51 10.23
CA THR A 313 -20.89 6.59 9.24
C THR A 313 -20.04 6.42 7.99
N ASN A 314 -19.03 5.52 8.00
CA ASN A 314 -18.12 5.27 6.90
C ASN A 314 -18.07 3.77 6.54
N ARG A 315 -19.24 3.11 6.54
CA ARG A 315 -19.35 1.65 6.50
C ARG A 315 -18.58 1.04 5.33
N ASN A 316 -17.50 0.33 5.64
CA ASN A 316 -16.59 -0.38 4.74
C ASN A 316 -15.92 0.43 3.62
N ARG A 317 -16.14 1.74 3.56
CA ARG A 317 -15.57 2.63 2.52
C ARG A 317 -14.05 2.71 2.58
N ALA A 318 -13.46 2.67 3.78
CA ALA A 318 -12.00 2.59 3.90
C ALA A 318 -11.46 1.24 3.40
N ARG A 319 -12.10 0.10 3.73
CA ARG A 319 -11.75 -1.23 3.19
C ARG A 319 -11.82 -1.25 1.67
N SER A 320 -12.88 -0.65 1.10
CA SER A 320 -13.04 -0.46 -0.34
C SER A 320 -11.92 0.39 -0.95
N ARG A 321 -11.66 1.58 -0.41
CA ARG A 321 -10.56 2.47 -0.86
C ARG A 321 -9.21 1.73 -0.90
N TRP A 322 -8.86 1.01 0.16
CA TRP A 322 -7.57 0.31 0.23
C TRP A 322 -7.52 -0.92 -0.66
N THR A 323 -8.64 -1.59 -0.91
CA THR A 323 -8.74 -2.65 -1.92
C THR A 323 -8.42 -2.12 -3.31
N TYR A 324 -9.06 -1.00 -3.71
CA TYR A 324 -8.78 -0.33 -4.97
C TYR A 324 -7.32 0.11 -5.09
N TYR A 325 -6.80 0.74 -4.05
CA TYR A 325 -5.46 1.29 -4.05
C TYR A 325 -4.38 0.20 -4.13
N HIS A 326 -4.52 -0.87 -3.35
CA HIS A 326 -3.49 -1.92 -3.28
C HIS A 326 -3.53 -2.90 -4.43
N PHE A 327 -4.72 -3.24 -4.93
CA PHE A 327 -4.87 -4.37 -5.85
C PHE A 327 -5.35 -3.98 -7.24
N LEU A 328 -5.96 -2.80 -7.41
CA LEU A 328 -6.49 -2.34 -8.70
C LEU A 328 -5.77 -1.09 -9.23
N GLY A 329 -4.80 -0.55 -8.48
CA GLY A 329 -4.01 0.62 -8.88
C GLY A 329 -4.84 1.91 -8.95
N LEU A 330 -6.02 1.95 -8.34
CA LEU A 330 -6.92 3.10 -8.35
C LEU A 330 -6.90 3.82 -7.00
N ASP A 331 -6.45 5.08 -7.00
CA ASP A 331 -6.59 5.96 -5.85
C ASP A 331 -7.92 6.71 -5.92
N ILE A 332 -8.92 6.21 -5.18
CA ILE A 332 -10.27 6.82 -5.16
C ILE A 332 -10.21 8.30 -4.73
N GLU A 333 -9.27 8.69 -3.87
CA GLU A 333 -9.13 10.09 -3.42
C GLU A 333 -8.60 11.02 -4.52
N LYS A 334 -8.02 10.46 -5.58
CA LYS A 334 -7.54 11.19 -6.77
C LYS A 334 -8.41 10.94 -7.99
N SER A 335 -9.49 10.18 -7.86
CA SER A 335 -10.35 9.80 -8.99
C SER A 335 -11.27 10.93 -9.45
N ALA A 336 -11.53 11.92 -8.60
CA ALA A 336 -12.28 13.13 -8.94
C ALA A 336 -11.92 14.30 -8.00
N SER A 337 -12.11 15.53 -8.48
CA SER A 337 -11.98 16.74 -7.67
C SER A 337 -13.17 16.84 -6.71
N ARG A 338 -12.88 17.13 -5.43
CA ARG A 338 -13.93 17.48 -4.46
C ARG A 338 -14.41 18.90 -4.72
N THR A 339 -15.72 19.09 -4.83
CA THR A 339 -16.29 20.44 -4.89
C THR A 339 -16.06 21.19 -3.57
N THR A 340 -15.78 22.48 -3.64
CA THR A 340 -15.72 23.40 -2.50
C THR A 340 -16.92 24.35 -2.47
N ASP A 341 -17.89 24.17 -3.38
CA ASP A 341 -19.10 24.96 -3.45
C ASP A 341 -20.04 24.60 -2.26
N PRO A 342 -20.33 25.54 -1.35
CA PRO A 342 -21.19 25.27 -0.20
C PRO A 342 -22.63 24.91 -0.59
N VAL A 343 -23.13 25.37 -1.75
CA VAL A 343 -24.48 25.04 -2.24
C VAL A 343 -24.53 23.58 -2.66
N ALA A 344 -23.52 23.12 -3.40
CA ALA A 344 -23.40 21.73 -3.81
C ALA A 344 -23.22 20.77 -2.62
N LEU A 345 -22.72 21.24 -1.47
CA LEU A 345 -22.51 20.46 -0.26
C LEU A 345 -23.65 20.54 0.77
N ALA A 346 -24.68 21.36 0.50
CA ALA A 346 -25.82 21.52 1.41
C ALA A 346 -26.88 20.40 1.28
N ASP A 347 -26.74 19.50 0.29
CA ASP A 347 -27.68 18.40 0.08
C ASP A 347 -27.62 17.37 1.23
N THR A 348 -28.76 17.19 1.89
CA THR A 348 -28.94 16.24 2.99
C THR A 348 -29.71 14.98 2.58
N ASN A 349 -30.23 14.94 1.35
CA ASN A 349 -31.04 13.84 0.84
C ASN A 349 -30.16 12.73 0.26
N ASN A 350 -29.51 11.96 1.13
CA ASN A 350 -28.60 10.88 0.74
C ASN A 350 -27.61 11.30 -0.37
N PRO A 351 -26.75 12.31 -0.08
CA PRO A 351 -25.91 12.94 -1.09
C PRO A 351 -24.98 11.91 -1.77
N THR A 352 -24.57 10.87 -1.04
CA THR A 352 -23.74 9.79 -1.57
C THR A 352 -24.37 9.01 -2.72
N MET A 353 -25.69 8.98 -2.82
CA MET A 353 -26.43 8.31 -3.90
C MET A 353 -27.06 9.28 -4.90
N LEU A 354 -27.48 10.47 -4.47
CA LEU A 354 -28.27 11.38 -5.29
C LEU A 354 -27.51 12.63 -5.77
N ASN A 355 -26.50 13.08 -5.04
CA ASN A 355 -25.76 14.29 -5.39
C ASN A 355 -24.65 13.99 -6.41
N PRO A 356 -24.64 14.62 -7.60
CA PRO A 356 -23.58 14.45 -8.60
C PRO A 356 -22.16 14.70 -8.06
N ALA A 357 -22.00 15.64 -7.12
CA ALA A 357 -20.71 15.96 -6.53
C ALA A 357 -20.14 14.84 -5.64
N CYS A 358 -20.99 13.97 -5.09
CA CYS A 358 -20.56 12.82 -4.27
C CYS A 358 -20.58 11.51 -5.07
N THR A 359 -21.60 11.30 -5.90
CA THR A 359 -21.78 10.05 -6.67
C THR A 359 -20.62 9.73 -7.60
N VAL A 360 -19.85 10.73 -8.03
CA VAL A 360 -18.64 10.56 -8.85
C VAL A 360 -17.64 9.55 -8.27
N CYS A 361 -17.42 9.56 -6.95
CA CYS A 361 -16.56 8.58 -6.28
C CYS A 361 -17.37 7.40 -5.73
N HIS A 362 -18.58 7.67 -5.22
CA HIS A 362 -19.38 6.70 -4.49
C HIS A 362 -19.92 5.57 -5.39
N ARG A 363 -20.24 5.85 -6.66
CA ARG A 363 -20.66 4.80 -7.62
C ARG A 363 -19.58 3.73 -7.83
N VAL A 364 -18.31 4.08 -7.67
CA VAL A 364 -17.17 3.15 -7.78
C VAL A 364 -16.86 2.50 -6.42
N MET A 365 -16.82 3.29 -5.35
CA MET A 365 -16.41 2.82 -4.02
C MET A 365 -17.46 1.90 -3.36
N ASP A 366 -18.75 2.24 -3.47
CA ASP A 366 -19.82 1.66 -2.65
C ASP A 366 -20.09 0.19 -2.94
N PRO A 367 -20.07 -0.30 -4.20
CA PRO A 367 -20.24 -1.73 -4.48
C PRO A 367 -19.19 -2.60 -3.77
N VAL A 368 -17.92 -2.18 -3.80
CA VAL A 368 -16.84 -2.90 -3.10
C VAL A 368 -17.00 -2.77 -1.58
N ALA A 369 -17.43 -1.62 -1.07
CA ALA A 369 -17.74 -1.47 0.36
C ALA A 369 -18.88 -2.42 0.78
N GLY A 370 -19.89 -2.60 -0.08
CA GLY A 370 -20.99 -3.55 0.10
C GLY A 370 -20.53 -5.01 0.17
N ALA A 371 -19.46 -5.39 -0.55
CA ALA A 371 -18.91 -6.75 -0.45
C ALA A 371 -18.39 -7.09 0.97
N PHE A 372 -18.02 -6.08 1.76
CA PHE A 372 -17.59 -6.24 3.15
C PHE A 372 -18.74 -6.14 4.17
N GLN A 373 -20.01 -6.06 3.73
CA GLN A 373 -21.15 -5.82 4.63
C GLN A 373 -21.33 -6.85 5.76
N ASN A 374 -20.81 -8.06 5.55
CA ASN A 374 -20.85 -9.17 6.51
C ASN A 374 -19.69 -9.15 7.53
N TYR A 375 -18.92 -8.06 7.61
CA TYR A 375 -17.83 -7.92 8.58
C TYR A 375 -18.04 -6.70 9.46
N GLY A 376 -18.09 -6.92 10.77
CA GLY A 376 -18.25 -5.84 11.74
C GLY A 376 -16.99 -5.00 11.91
N ASP A 377 -17.02 -4.13 12.92
CA ASP A 377 -15.97 -3.14 13.18
C ASP A 377 -14.63 -3.81 13.50
N GLU A 378 -14.64 -4.94 14.20
CA GLU A 378 -13.44 -5.74 14.51
C GLU A 378 -13.06 -6.72 13.39
N GLY A 379 -13.83 -6.76 12.30
CA GLY A 379 -13.56 -7.63 11.15
C GLY A 379 -14.01 -9.08 11.32
N PHE A 380 -14.87 -9.37 12.30
CA PHE A 380 -15.49 -10.69 12.46
C PHE A 380 -16.67 -10.84 11.50
N TYR A 381 -16.86 -12.05 10.97
CA TYR A 381 -17.87 -12.37 9.97
C TYR A 381 -19.23 -12.64 10.62
N LYS A 382 -20.24 -11.85 10.28
CA LYS A 382 -21.62 -11.92 10.79
C LYS A 382 -21.64 -12.01 12.32
N ASP A 383 -21.10 -10.98 12.93
CA ASP A 383 -20.76 -10.90 14.35
C ASP A 383 -21.91 -10.41 15.25
N LYS A 384 -23.08 -10.10 14.69
CA LYS A 384 -24.31 -9.88 15.47
C LYS A 384 -24.87 -11.17 16.01
N TRP A 385 -25.63 -11.05 17.10
CA TRP A 385 -26.37 -12.15 17.69
C TRP A 385 -27.36 -12.76 16.68
N GLY A 386 -27.38 -14.09 16.58
CA GLY A 386 -28.11 -14.83 15.55
C GLY A 386 -27.29 -15.03 14.26
N GLY A 387 -26.21 -14.27 14.09
CA GLY A 387 -25.25 -14.46 13.01
C GLY A 387 -25.80 -14.17 11.62
N HIS A 388 -26.78 -13.30 11.48
CA HIS A 388 -27.37 -12.98 10.17
C HIS A 388 -26.67 -11.81 9.48
N ASP A 389 -26.06 -10.91 10.25
CA ASP A 389 -25.53 -9.61 9.84
C ASP A 389 -24.36 -9.16 10.73
N SER A 390 -23.81 -7.96 10.42
CA SER A 390 -22.64 -7.35 11.06
C SER A 390 -22.79 -5.86 11.36
#